data_AF-A0AAW9DAH0-F1
#
_entry.id   AF-A0AAW9DAH0-F1
#
_cell.length_a   1.000
_cell.length_b   1.000
_cell.length_c   1.000
_cell.angle_alpha   90.00
_cell.angle_beta   90.00
_cell.angle_gamma   90.00
#
_symmetry.space_group_name_H-M   'P 1'
#
loop_
_entity.id
_entity.type
_entity.pdbx_description
1 polymer ?
#
loop_
_entity_poly.entity_id
_entity_poly.type
_entity_poly.pdbx_seq_one_letter_code
_entity_poly.pdbx_strand_id
1 'polypeptide(L)'
;MIFQRIKELREKLGFSRQDEFAKAIDISFRTYQTYEQGQVKVIPHTFIEKLNKQYNVSFQWLLTGNGSMFENEVGDKENISFKDEIINDIQKLSPKRQEYYYHKIKADLIEDELAK
;
A
#
# COMPACT_ATOMS: atom_id res chain seq x y z
N MET A 1 12.21 -4.38 -14.72
CA MET A 1 12.79 -3.01 -14.69
C MET A 1 11.66 -1.99 -14.55
N ILE A 2 11.94 -0.76 -14.12
CA ILE A 2 10.89 0.25 -13.82
C ILE A 2 9.94 0.54 -14.99
N PHE A 3 10.45 0.64 -16.22
CA PHE A 3 9.63 0.91 -17.41
C PHE A 3 8.60 -0.19 -17.69
N GLN A 4 8.94 -1.45 -17.41
CA GLN A 4 8.03 -2.58 -17.55
C GLN A 4 6.88 -2.49 -16.54
N ARG A 5 7.17 -2.06 -15.30
CA ARG A 5 6.14 -1.83 -14.28
C ARG A 5 5.25 -0.62 -14.58
N ILE A 6 5.79 0.42 -15.22
CA ILE A 6 4.98 1.55 -15.71
C ILE A 6 4.00 1.07 -16.79
N LYS A 7 4.42 0.17 -17.68
CA LYS A 7 3.54 -0.45 -18.67
C LYS A 7 2.46 -1.32 -18.01
N GLU A 8 2.86 -2.21 -17.10
CA GLU A 8 1.95 -3.07 -16.35
C GLU A 8 0.90 -2.27 -15.58
N LEU A 9 1.32 -1.17 -14.93
CA LEU A 9 0.43 -0.25 -14.23
C LEU A 9 -0.61 0.37 -15.16
N ARG A 10 -0.19 0.87 -16.33
CA ARG A 10 -1.10 1.46 -17.33
C ARG A 10 -2.17 0.45 -17.75
N GLU A 11 -1.75 -0.76 -18.07
CA GLU A 11 -2.64 -1.84 -18.51
C GLU A 11 -3.59 -2.27 -17.38
N LYS A 12 -3.08 -2.36 -16.13
CA LYS A 12 -3.88 -2.68 -14.95
C LYS A 12 -4.95 -1.63 -14.65
N LEU A 13 -4.65 -0.36 -14.89
CA LEU A 13 -5.59 0.76 -14.76
C LEU A 13 -6.60 0.85 -15.93
N GLY A 14 -6.53 -0.07 -16.89
CA GLY A 14 -7.49 -0.18 -18.00
C GLY A 14 -7.16 0.69 -19.21
N PHE A 15 -6.02 1.37 -19.24
CA PHE A 15 -5.64 2.20 -20.37
C PHE A 15 -4.92 1.37 -21.44
N SER A 16 -5.59 1.13 -22.56
CA SER A 16 -5.00 0.40 -23.69
C SER A 16 -3.97 1.24 -24.43
N ARG A 17 -4.14 2.57 -24.46
CA ARG A 17 -3.28 3.47 -25.21
C ARG A 17 -2.46 4.39 -24.31
N GLN A 18 -1.22 4.63 -24.72
CA GLN A 18 -0.26 5.48 -24.01
C GLN A 18 -0.69 6.97 -23.98
N ASP A 19 -1.38 7.44 -25.02
CA ASP A 19 -1.88 8.82 -25.11
C ASP A 19 -3.00 9.11 -24.12
N GLU A 20 -3.89 8.14 -23.89
CA GLU A 20 -4.96 8.24 -22.89
C GLU A 20 -4.40 8.33 -21.47
N PHE A 21 -3.44 7.46 -21.13
CA PHE A 21 -2.84 7.47 -19.80
C PHE A 21 -1.95 8.69 -19.55
N ALA A 22 -1.20 9.14 -20.56
CA ALA A 22 -0.42 10.37 -20.47
C ALA A 22 -1.30 11.59 -20.19
N LYS A 23 -2.45 11.70 -20.88
CA LYS A 23 -3.46 12.74 -20.61
C LYS A 23 -4.02 12.60 -19.20
N ALA A 24 -4.31 11.38 -18.75
CA ALA A 24 -4.87 11.14 -17.43
C ALA A 24 -3.92 11.56 -16.30
N ILE A 25 -2.61 11.38 -16.45
CA ILE A 25 -1.57 11.80 -15.47
C ILE A 25 -1.12 13.26 -15.68
N ASP A 26 -1.69 13.95 -16.67
CA ASP A 26 -1.32 15.32 -17.01
C ASP A 26 0.18 15.46 -17.34
N ILE A 27 0.65 14.64 -18.29
CA ILE A 27 1.99 14.74 -18.87
C ILE A 27 1.93 14.63 -20.40
N SER A 28 2.97 15.13 -21.08
CA SER A 28 3.02 15.02 -22.53
C SER A 28 3.13 13.55 -22.97
N PHE A 29 2.41 13.19 -24.04
CA PHE A 29 2.49 11.84 -24.64
C PHE A 29 3.93 11.43 -24.94
N ARG A 30 4.73 12.35 -25.50
CA ARG A 30 6.14 12.10 -25.83
C ARG A 30 6.96 11.77 -24.58
N THR A 31 6.71 12.48 -23.48
CA THR A 31 7.39 12.24 -22.20
C THR A 31 7.01 10.87 -21.62
N TYR A 32 5.72 10.51 -21.64
CA TYR A 32 5.29 9.21 -21.17
C TYR A 32 5.86 8.06 -22.01
N GLN A 33 5.84 8.23 -23.34
CA GLN A 33 6.36 7.24 -24.28
C GLN A 33 7.83 6.90 -24.02
N THR A 34 8.68 7.90 -23.74
CA THR A 34 10.10 7.65 -23.44
C THR A 34 10.30 6.94 -22.09
N TYR A 35 9.40 7.13 -21.13
CA TYR A 35 9.40 6.38 -19.85
C TYR A 35 9.06 4.91 -20.08
N GLU A 36 7.98 4.60 -20.80
CA GLU A 36 7.56 3.21 -21.03
C GLU A 36 8.54 2.45 -21.95
N GLN A 37 9.20 3.14 -22.89
CA GLN A 37 10.24 2.56 -23.74
C GLN A 37 11.60 2.40 -23.04
N GLY A 38 11.74 2.86 -21.80
CA GLY A 38 13.01 2.78 -21.06
C GLY A 38 14.13 3.64 -21.67
N GLN A 39 13.79 4.66 -22.46
CA GLN A 39 14.77 5.57 -23.07
C GLN A 39 15.33 6.61 -22.09
N VAL A 40 14.73 6.70 -20.90
CA VAL A 40 15.17 7.61 -19.84
C VAL A 40 15.94 6.84 -18.78
N LYS A 41 17.12 7.35 -18.42
CA LYS A 41 18.01 6.74 -17.43
C LYS A 41 17.42 6.73 -16.00
N VAL A 42 16.65 7.77 -15.65
CA VAL A 42 16.03 7.94 -14.34
C VAL A 42 14.63 8.54 -14.51
N ILE A 43 13.63 7.89 -13.92
CA ILE A 43 12.27 8.41 -13.89
C ILE A 43 12.19 9.55 -12.86
N PRO A 44 11.67 10.74 -13.23
CA PRO A 44 11.58 11.85 -12.28
C PRO A 44 10.68 11.52 -11.08
N HIS A 45 11.10 11.98 -9.90
CA HIS A 45 10.32 11.82 -8.66
C HIS A 45 8.91 12.43 -8.78
N THR A 46 8.79 13.56 -9.48
CA THR A 46 7.50 14.23 -9.71
C THR A 46 6.49 13.38 -10.46
N PHE A 47 6.92 12.53 -11.39
CA PHE A 47 6.04 11.58 -12.08
C PHE A 47 5.58 10.47 -11.13
N ILE A 48 6.50 9.95 -10.32
CA ILE A 48 6.22 8.90 -9.35
C ILE A 48 5.23 9.40 -8.28
N GLU A 49 5.40 10.63 -7.78
CA GLU A 49 4.45 11.28 -6.87
C GLU A 49 3.06 11.43 -7.49
N LYS A 50 2.95 11.83 -8.77
CA LYS A 50 1.67 11.94 -9.45
C LYS A 50 0.94 10.60 -9.49
N LEU A 51 1.65 9.52 -9.81
CA LEU A 51 1.09 8.16 -9.82
C LEU A 51 0.56 7.74 -8.44
N ASN A 52 1.32 8.03 -7.38
CA ASN A 52 0.89 7.75 -6.03
C ASN A 52 -0.34 8.58 -5.64
N LYS A 53 -0.33 9.90 -5.84
CA LYS A 53 -1.45 10.77 -5.45
C LYS A 53 -2.74 10.47 -6.21
N GLN A 54 -2.66 10.07 -7.47
CA GLN A 54 -3.83 9.90 -8.32
C GLN A 54 -4.36 8.47 -8.36
N TYR A 55 -3.48 7.47 -8.27
CA TYR A 55 -3.83 6.05 -8.43
C TYR A 55 -3.41 5.19 -7.25
N ASN A 56 -2.89 5.79 -6.17
CA ASN A 56 -2.42 5.11 -4.97
C ASN A 56 -1.39 4.00 -5.25
N VAL A 57 -0.51 4.23 -6.23
CA VAL A 57 0.54 3.30 -6.63
C VAL A 57 1.64 3.25 -5.57
N SER A 58 2.12 2.04 -5.26
CA SER A 58 3.19 1.87 -4.29
C SER A 58 4.55 2.25 -4.84
N PHE A 59 5.27 3.11 -4.10
CA PHE A 59 6.65 3.46 -4.44
C PHE A 59 7.57 2.25 -4.37
N GLN A 60 7.37 1.40 -3.36
CA GLN A 60 8.20 0.22 -3.16
C GLN A 60 8.04 -0.74 -4.33
N TRP A 61 6.80 -1.03 -4.75
CA TRP A 61 6.56 -1.88 -5.90
C TRP A 61 7.11 -1.26 -7.19
N LEU A 62 6.89 0.04 -7.43
CA LEU A 62 7.34 0.68 -8.66
C LEU A 62 8.88 0.71 -8.79
N LEU A 63 9.61 0.94 -7.69
CA LEU A 63 11.07 1.03 -7.69
C LEU A 63 11.75 -0.33 -7.60
N THR A 64 11.29 -1.20 -6.69
CA THR A 64 11.96 -2.48 -6.39
C THR A 64 11.31 -3.65 -7.11
N GLY A 65 10.00 -3.59 -7.37
CA GLY A 65 9.20 -4.73 -7.82
C GLY A 65 8.64 -5.59 -6.69
N ASN A 66 8.90 -5.25 -5.43
CA ASN A 66 8.43 -5.98 -4.27
C ASN A 66 7.17 -5.34 -3.67
N GLY A 67 6.29 -6.16 -3.10
CA GLY A 67 5.02 -5.70 -2.51
C GLY A 67 3.88 -5.60 -3.52
N SER A 68 2.79 -4.96 -3.11
CA SER A 68 1.57 -4.78 -3.93
C SER A 68 1.69 -3.58 -4.86
N MET A 69 1.03 -3.65 -6.03
CA MET A 69 1.08 -2.58 -7.03
C MET A 69 0.43 -1.28 -6.53
N PHE A 70 -0.72 -1.42 -5.87
CA PHE A 70 -1.40 -0.32 -5.21
C PHE A 70 -1.22 -0.43 -3.69
N GLU A 71 -1.04 0.71 -3.02
CA GLU A 71 -1.00 0.80 -1.56
C GLU A 71 -2.33 0.30 -0.94
N ASN A 72 -3.44 0.33 -1.69
CA ASN A 72 -4.74 -0.21 -1.26
C ASN A 72 -4.95 -1.71 -1.58
N GLU A 73 -4.07 -2.35 -2.36
CA GLU A 73 -4.11 -3.81 -2.56
C GLU A 73 -3.51 -4.55 -1.35
N VAL A 74 -2.92 -3.83 -0.39
CA VAL A 74 -2.80 -4.28 1.00
C VAL A 74 -4.18 -4.10 1.66
N GLY A 75 -5.15 -4.85 1.15
CA GLY A 75 -6.56 -4.57 1.36
C GLY A 75 -7.44 -5.81 1.21
N ASP A 76 -7.00 -6.94 1.76
CA ASP A 76 -7.96 -7.67 2.60
C ASP A 76 -7.95 -6.99 3.97
N LYS A 77 -8.90 -6.07 4.10
CA LYS A 77 -9.33 -5.29 5.28
C LYS A 77 -8.49 -4.09 5.66
N GLU A 78 -9.20 -3.03 6.03
CA GLU A 78 -8.85 -2.10 7.10
C GLU A 78 -7.88 -2.76 8.10
N ASN A 79 -6.58 -2.57 7.92
CA ASN A 79 -5.59 -2.96 8.91
C ASN A 79 -5.35 -1.76 9.83
N ILE A 80 -6.43 -1.33 10.48
CA ILE A 80 -6.30 -1.17 11.91
C ILE A 80 -5.86 -2.55 12.39
N SER A 81 -4.58 -2.70 12.70
CA SER A 81 -4.14 -3.86 13.46
C SER A 81 -4.91 -3.79 14.77
N PHE A 82 -5.95 -4.62 14.94
CA PHE A 82 -6.72 -4.65 16.20
C PHE A 82 -5.78 -4.81 17.40
N LYS A 83 -4.63 -5.47 17.17
CA LYS A 83 -3.53 -5.54 18.12
C LYS A 83 -2.97 -4.17 18.48
N ASP A 84 -2.72 -3.31 17.50
CA ASP A 84 -2.20 -1.95 17.72
C ASP A 84 -3.25 -1.04 18.37
N GLU A 85 -4.53 -1.17 18.00
CA GLU A 85 -5.62 -0.46 18.67
C GLU A 85 -5.80 -0.89 20.12
N ILE A 86 -5.81 -2.19 20.39
CA ILE A 86 -5.89 -2.74 21.75
C ILE A 86 -4.70 -2.24 22.59
N ILE A 87 -3.48 -2.24 22.03
CA ILE A 87 -2.29 -1.72 22.74
C ILE A 87 -2.48 -0.24 23.07
N ASN A 88 -2.90 0.57 22.10
CA ASN A 88 -3.10 2.01 22.28
C ASN A 88 -4.19 2.30 23.31
N ASP A 89 -5.28 1.54 23.33
CA ASP A 89 -6.39 1.74 24.25
C ASP A 89 -6.06 1.26 25.66
N ILE A 90 -5.35 0.13 25.81
CA ILE A 90 -4.87 -0.35 27.11
C ILE A 90 -3.94 0.68 27.76
N GLN A 91 -3.05 1.32 26.98
CA GLN A 91 -2.14 2.35 27.50
C GLN A 91 -2.85 3.58 28.07
N LYS A 92 -4.05 3.91 27.60
CA LYS A 92 -4.86 5.03 28.11
C LYS A 92 -5.52 4.73 29.46
N LEU A 93 -5.56 3.45 29.88
CA LEU A 93 -6.21 3.03 31.12
C LEU A 93 -5.28 3.18 32.33
N SER A 94 -5.86 3.22 33.53
CA SER A 94 -5.09 3.20 34.78
C SER A 94 -4.40 1.85 35.00
N PRO A 95 -3.29 1.78 35.77
CA PRO A 95 -2.56 0.53 35.99
C PRO A 95 -3.44 -0.61 36.51
N LYS A 96 -4.36 -0.33 37.46
CA LYS A 96 -5.32 -1.31 37.97
C LYS A 96 -6.26 -1.86 36.89
N ARG A 97 -6.65 -1.04 35.92
CA ARG A 97 -7.51 -1.45 34.80
C ARG A 97 -6.71 -2.26 33.76
N GLN A 98 -5.46 -1.91 33.51
CA GLN A 98 -4.57 -2.70 32.64
C GLN A 98 -4.36 -4.10 33.21
N GLU A 99 -4.07 -4.21 34.51
CA GLU A 99 -3.94 -5.49 35.22
C GLU A 99 -5.22 -6.33 35.18
N TYR A 100 -6.39 -5.70 35.37
CA TYR A 100 -7.68 -6.36 35.22
C TYR A 100 -7.86 -6.99 33.83
N TYR A 101 -7.56 -6.27 32.75
CA TYR A 101 -7.70 -6.81 31.39
C TYR A 101 -6.63 -7.86 31.06
N TYR A 102 -5.43 -7.74 31.62
CA TYR A 102 -4.41 -8.79 31.52
C TYR A 102 -4.93 -10.13 32.05
N HIS A 103 -5.54 -10.13 33.25
CA HIS A 103 -6.10 -11.35 33.82
C HIS A 103 -7.27 -11.90 33.03
N LYS A 104 -8.13 -11.03 32.48
CA LYS A 104 -9.26 -11.46 31.64
C LYS A 104 -8.78 -12.18 30.37
N ILE A 105 -7.84 -11.59 29.65
CA ILE A 105 -7.27 -12.19 28.44
C ILE A 105 -6.59 -13.52 28.78
N LYS A 106 -5.88 -13.59 29.91
CA LYS A 106 -5.25 -14.84 30.37
C LYS A 106 -6.28 -15.93 30.68
N ALA A 107 -7.43 -15.59 31.26
CA ALA A 107 -8.49 -16.54 31.50
C ALA A 107 -9.05 -17.09 30.18
N ASP A 108 -9.38 -16.22 29.23
CA ASP A 108 -9.90 -16.61 27.91
C ASP A 108 -8.92 -17.55 27.17
N LEU A 109 -7.61 -17.27 27.22
CA LEU A 109 -6.58 -18.12 26.61
C LEU A 109 -6.51 -19.52 27.24
N ILE A 110 -6.69 -19.61 28.56
CA ILE A 110 -6.70 -20.90 29.26
C ILE A 110 -7.97 -21.68 28.90
N GLU A 111 -9.12 -21.03 28.80
CA GLU A 111 -10.37 -21.66 28.37
C GLU A 111 -10.24 -22.24 26.95
N ASP A 112 -9.64 -21.50 26.03
CA ASP A 112 -9.37 -21.97 24.66
C ASP A 112 -8.39 -23.15 24.60
N GLU A 113 -7.43 -23.22 25.52
CA GLU A 113 -6.51 -24.35 25.66
C GLU A 113 -7.23 -25.60 26.21
N LEU A 114 -8.13 -25.42 27.18
CA LEU A 114 -8.90 -26.51 27.79
C LEU A 114 -10.01 -27.05 26.86
N ALA A 115 -10.45 -26.25 25.88
CA ALA A 115 -11.46 -26.64 24.91
C ALA A 115 -10.92 -27.48 23.72
N LYS A 116 -9.60 -27.67 23.63
CA LYS A 116 -8.92 -28.48 22.61
C LYS A 116 -8.58 -29.88 23.11
#